data_AF-A0AAE6ZEF5-F1
#
_entry.id   AF-A0AAE6ZEF5-F1
#
_cell.length_a   1.000
_cell.length_b   1.000
_cell.length_c   1.000
_cell.angle_alpha   90.00
_cell.angle_beta   90.00
_cell.angle_gamma   90.00
#
_symmetry.space_group_name_H-M   'P 1'
#
loop_
_entity.id
_entity.type
_entity.pdbx_description
1 polymer ?
#
loop_
_entity_poly.entity_id
_entity_poly.type
_entity_poly.pdbx_seq_one_letter_code
_entity_poly.pdbx_strand_id
1 'polypeptide(L)'
;MVRESHKSLIEKGHQLEKEGALDKAIQLYLTAVKKDPLNAAPYNRLMILYRRKKEPRKEMAIINEAIRAYEDNVKAEQSSWAKKNRKAAGISRELVKALGLTDKKGIPVNQPAQIVTWKKRKENLSHKLSHR
;
A
#
# COMPACT_ATOMS: atom_id res chain seq x y z
N MET A 1 12.07 27.04 -6.74
CA MET A 1 10.87 26.18 -6.84
C MET A 1 10.91 25.18 -5.69
N VAL A 2 10.18 25.40 -4.60
CA VAL A 2 10.27 24.58 -3.38
C VAL A 2 9.70 23.20 -3.70
N ARG A 3 10.54 22.16 -3.73
CA ARG A 3 10.06 20.77 -3.81
C ARG A 3 9.34 20.47 -2.50
N GLU A 4 8.01 20.55 -2.50
CA GLU A 4 7.22 20.20 -1.32
C GLU A 4 7.50 18.76 -0.89
N SER A 5 7.92 18.56 0.36
CA SER A 5 8.14 17.25 0.95
C SER A 5 6.82 16.45 0.99
N HIS A 6 6.87 15.11 0.87
CA HIS A 6 5.69 14.25 1.00
C HIS A 6 4.96 14.48 2.34
N LYS A 7 5.71 14.78 3.41
CA LYS A 7 5.16 15.16 4.72
C LYS A 7 4.33 16.44 4.65
N SER A 8 4.79 17.42 3.89
CA SER A 8 4.05 18.67 3.67
C SER A 8 2.76 18.45 2.88
N LEU A 9 2.77 17.53 1.91
CA LEU A 9 1.57 17.17 1.15
C LEU A 9 0.51 16.52 2.04
N ILE A 10 0.94 15.64 2.95
CA ILE A 10 0.07 14.98 3.92
C ILE A 10 -0.57 16.01 4.86
N GLU A 11 0.22 16.93 5.42
CA GLU A 11 -0.28 17.96 6.34
C GLU A 11 -1.30 18.88 5.66
N LYS A 12 -0.97 19.38 4.46
CA LYS A 12 -1.90 20.19 3.66
C LYS A 12 -3.16 19.41 3.30
N GLY A 13 -3.04 18.12 2.98
CA GLY A 13 -4.18 17.22 2.75
C GLY A 13 -5.09 17.13 3.98
N HIS A 14 -4.51 17.00 5.17
CA HIS A 14 -5.26 16.99 6.42
C HIS A 14 -5.99 18.31 6.69
N GLN A 15 -5.33 19.44 6.43
CA GLN A 15 -5.93 20.76 6.60
C GLN A 15 -7.14 20.94 5.67
N LEU A 16 -6.98 20.62 4.38
CA LEU A 16 -8.09 20.69 3.42
C LEU A 16 -9.23 19.72 3.74
N GLU A 17 -8.92 18.55 4.31
CA GLU A 17 -9.94 17.61 4.77
C GLU A 17 -10.75 18.18 5.95
N LYS A 18 -10.09 18.87 6.90
CA LYS A 18 -10.76 19.57 8.01
C LYS A 18 -11.65 20.71 7.52
N GLU A 19 -11.22 21.40 6.47
CA GLU A 19 -11.97 22.48 5.81
C GLU A 19 -13.10 21.95 4.90
N GLY A 20 -13.26 20.64 4.76
CA GLY A 20 -14.29 20.03 3.91
C GLY A 20 -13.97 20.06 2.41
N ALA A 21 -12.80 20.55 2.01
CA ALA A 21 -12.30 20.54 0.63
C ALA A 21 -11.78 19.16 0.22
N LEU A 22 -12.66 18.15 0.28
CA LEU A 22 -12.30 16.73 0.15
C LEU A 22 -11.62 16.41 -1.18
N ASP A 23 -12.06 16.99 -2.30
CA ASP A 23 -11.46 16.74 -3.60
C ASP A 23 -10.02 17.25 -3.70
N LYS A 24 -9.75 18.42 -3.12
CA LYS A 24 -8.39 18.97 -3.06
C LYS A 24 -7.51 18.13 -2.12
N ALA A 25 -8.04 17.68 -0.99
CA ALA A 25 -7.34 16.77 -0.08
C ALA A 25 -6.97 15.44 -0.78
N ILE A 26 -7.88 14.85 -1.55
CA ILE A 26 -7.63 13.65 -2.35
C ILE A 26 -6.46 13.88 -3.31
N GLN A 27 -6.43 15.00 -4.04
CA GLN A 27 -5.33 15.29 -4.97
C GLN A 27 -3.96 15.38 -4.26
N LEU A 28 -3.92 15.98 -3.08
CA LEU A 28 -2.69 16.04 -2.29
C LEU A 28 -2.24 14.67 -1.80
N TYR A 29 -3.16 13.84 -1.30
CA TYR A 29 -2.82 12.48 -0.89
C TYR A 29 -2.41 11.59 -2.07
N LEU A 30 -3.03 11.73 -3.24
CA LEU A 30 -2.60 11.05 -4.47
C LEU A 30 -1.19 11.46 -4.90
N THR A 31 -0.84 12.73 -4.69
CA THR A 31 0.52 13.20 -4.95
C THR A 31 1.50 12.67 -3.91
N ALA A 32 1.08 12.56 -2.65
CA ALA A 32 1.90 12.01 -1.57
C ALA A 32 2.24 10.52 -1.79
N VAL A 33 1.27 9.68 -2.18
CA VAL A 33 1.54 8.26 -2.49
C VAL A 33 2.50 8.09 -3.66
N LYS A 34 2.45 8.96 -4.67
CA LYS A 34 3.39 8.91 -5.80
C LYS A 34 4.82 9.28 -5.39
N LYS A 35 4.97 10.19 -4.42
CA LYS A 35 6.29 10.60 -3.91
C LYS A 35 6.89 9.60 -2.93
N ASP A 36 6.05 8.98 -2.10
CA ASP A 36 6.46 7.97 -1.12
C ASP A 36 5.44 6.82 -1.11
N PRO A 37 5.63 5.82 -2.00
CA PRO A 37 4.71 4.69 -2.13
C PRO A 37 4.68 3.75 -0.91
N LEU A 38 5.61 3.89 0.02
CA LEU A 38 5.65 3.07 1.24
C LEU A 38 5.00 3.77 2.42
N ASN A 39 4.63 5.04 2.27
CA ASN A 39 3.93 5.77 3.31
C ASN A 39 2.47 5.32 3.43
N ALA A 40 2.22 4.62 4.52
CA ALA A 40 0.93 4.20 5.02
C ALA A 40 -0.16 5.29 5.07
N ALA A 41 0.19 6.50 5.51
CA ALA A 41 -0.77 7.50 5.96
C ALA A 41 -1.66 8.04 4.82
N PRO A 42 -1.11 8.50 3.67
CA PRO A 42 -1.92 8.94 2.54
C PRO A 42 -2.89 7.87 2.04
N TYR A 43 -2.47 6.61 1.94
CA TYR A 43 -3.33 5.51 1.50
C TYR A 43 -4.55 5.34 2.42
N ASN A 44 -4.33 5.34 3.73
CA ASN A 44 -5.41 5.22 4.71
C ASN A 44 -6.42 6.38 4.59
N ARG A 45 -5.94 7.61 4.39
CA ARG A 45 -6.81 8.78 4.19
C ARG A 45 -7.60 8.68 2.89
N LEU A 46 -6.97 8.32 1.78
CA LEU A 46 -7.64 8.13 0.50
C LEU A 46 -8.76 7.08 0.59
N MET A 47 -8.51 5.94 1.24
CA MET A 47 -9.55 4.91 1.42
C MET A 47 -10.73 5.42 2.25
N ILE A 48 -10.49 6.21 3.30
CA ILE A 48 -11.56 6.84 4.10
C ILE A 48 -12.35 7.83 3.25
N LEU A 49 -11.66 8.70 2.49
CA LEU A 49 -12.29 9.72 1.67
C LEU A 49 -13.15 9.12 0.55
N TYR A 50 -12.64 8.12 -0.19
CA TYR A 50 -13.43 7.45 -1.22
C TYR A 50 -14.62 6.68 -0.65
N ARG A 51 -14.49 6.12 0.55
CA ARG A 51 -15.62 5.51 1.26
C ARG A 51 -16.69 6.54 1.63
N ARG A 52 -16.29 7.72 2.14
CA ARG A 52 -17.20 8.84 2.46
C ARG A 52 -17.91 9.35 1.20
N LYS A 53 -17.21 9.42 0.06
CA LYS A 53 -17.78 9.80 -1.23
C LYS A 53 -18.65 8.71 -1.89
N LYS A 54 -18.80 7.54 -1.27
CA LYS A 54 -19.51 6.37 -1.83
C LYS A 54 -18.95 5.93 -3.19
N GLU A 55 -17.63 6.01 -3.35
CA GLU A 55 -16.90 5.63 -4.57
C GLU A 55 -16.09 4.33 -4.36
N PRO A 56 -16.76 3.16 -4.22
CA PRO A 56 -16.11 1.91 -3.82
C PRO A 56 -15.10 1.40 -4.87
N ARG A 57 -15.31 1.72 -6.16
CA ARG A 57 -14.35 1.35 -7.21
C ARG A 57 -13.02 2.08 -7.05
N LYS A 58 -13.04 3.36 -6.65
CA LYS A 58 -11.82 4.15 -6.39
C LYS A 58 -11.17 3.72 -5.08
N GLU A 59 -11.95 3.44 -4.03
CA GLU A 59 -11.42 2.84 -2.79
C GLU A 59 -10.68 1.52 -3.07
N MET A 60 -11.27 0.63 -3.89
CA MET A 60 -10.65 -0.63 -4.31
C MET A 60 -9.34 -0.41 -5.06
N ALA A 61 -9.27 0.57 -5.97
CA ALA A 61 -8.05 0.91 -6.70
C ALA A 61 -6.92 1.32 -5.75
N ILE A 62 -7.21 2.19 -4.77
CA ILE A 62 -6.23 2.62 -3.76
C ILE A 62 -5.75 1.46 -2.89
N ILE A 63 -6.64 0.56 -2.48
CA ILE A 63 -6.24 -0.63 -1.70
C ILE A 63 -5.30 -1.52 -2.51
N ASN A 64 -5.60 -1.73 -3.80
CA ASN A 64 -4.74 -2.52 -4.68
C ASN A 64 -3.38 -1.86 -4.88
N GLU A 65 -3.34 -0.54 -5.08
CA GLU A 65 -2.09 0.22 -5.22
C GLU A 65 -1.23 0.11 -3.96
N ALA A 66 -1.83 0.28 -2.77
CA ALA A 66 -1.13 0.20 -1.50
C ALA A 66 -0.50 -1.19 -1.25
N ILE A 67 -1.25 -2.26 -1.54
CA ILE A 67 -0.74 -3.64 -1.45
C ILE A 67 0.38 -3.87 -2.47
N ARG A 68 0.22 -3.36 -3.70
CA ARG A 68 1.22 -3.51 -4.74
C ARG A 68 2.53 -2.80 -4.39
N ALA A 69 2.48 -1.57 -3.88
CA ALA A 69 3.66 -0.82 -3.46
C ALA A 69 4.48 -1.59 -2.41
N TYR A 70 3.79 -2.23 -1.45
CA TYR A 70 4.43 -3.12 -0.49
C TYR A 70 5.05 -4.36 -1.14
N GLU A 71 4.29 -5.08 -1.99
CA GLU A 71 4.78 -6.28 -2.68
C GLU A 71 6.03 -5.97 -3.53
N ASP A 72 6.04 -4.83 -4.21
CA ASP A 72 7.15 -4.40 -5.07
C ASP A 72 8.39 -4.03 -4.24
N ASN A 73 8.22 -3.39 -3.06
CA ASN A 73 9.35 -3.14 -2.15
C ASN A 73 9.96 -4.44 -1.60
N VAL A 74 9.12 -5.38 -1.14
CA VAL A 74 9.58 -6.68 -0.65
C VAL A 74 10.40 -7.39 -1.73
N LYS A 75 9.91 -7.42 -2.98
CA LYS A 75 10.64 -8.02 -4.10
C LYS A 75 11.95 -7.28 -4.40
N ALA A 76 11.96 -5.95 -4.33
CA ALA A 76 13.15 -5.15 -4.56
C ALA A 76 14.25 -5.42 -3.50
N GLU A 77 13.87 -5.52 -2.23
CA GLU A 77 14.76 -5.88 -1.13
C GLU A 77 15.29 -7.31 -1.29
N GLN A 78 14.41 -8.29 -1.57
CA GLN A 78 14.81 -9.68 -1.82
C GLN A 78 15.78 -9.79 -3.00
N SER A 79 15.51 -9.09 -4.10
CA SER A 79 16.37 -9.09 -5.29
C SER A 79 17.74 -8.45 -4.99
N SER A 80 17.75 -7.34 -4.24
CA SER A 80 18.97 -6.64 -3.84
C SER A 80 19.84 -7.50 -2.91
N TRP A 81 19.22 -8.17 -1.94
CA TRP A 81 19.90 -9.09 -1.04
C TRP A 81 20.43 -10.32 -1.78
N ALA A 82 19.62 -10.93 -2.66
CA ALA A 82 20.00 -12.10 -3.43
C ALA A 82 21.18 -11.81 -4.38
N LYS A 83 21.21 -10.62 -4.98
CA LYS A 83 22.33 -10.17 -5.82
C LYS A 83 23.64 -10.10 -5.03
N LYS A 84 23.59 -9.62 -3.78
CA LYS A 84 24.76 -9.53 -2.88
C LYS A 84 25.18 -10.91 -2.34
N ASN A 85 24.25 -11.86 -2.22
CA ASN A 85 24.45 -13.13 -1.52
C ASN A 85 24.08 -14.36 -2.37
N ARG A 86 24.51 -14.43 -3.63
CA ARG A 86 23.97 -15.40 -4.63
C ARG A 86 23.95 -16.86 -4.17
N LYS A 87 25.02 -17.36 -3.53
CA LYS A 87 25.10 -18.75 -3.04
C LYS A 87 24.14 -18.99 -1.85
N ALA A 88 24.19 -18.12 -0.85
CA ALA A 88 23.30 -18.20 0.32
C ALA A 88 21.82 -17.99 -0.05
N ALA A 89 21.54 -17.18 -1.07
CA ALA A 89 20.19 -16.89 -1.53
C ALA A 89 19.49 -18.10 -2.15
N GLY A 90 20.23 -18.97 -2.86
CA GLY A 90 19.66 -20.20 -3.40
C GLY A 90 19.20 -21.15 -2.29
N ILE A 91 20.09 -21.41 -1.32
CA ILE A 91 19.81 -22.30 -0.19
C ILE A 91 18.69 -21.73 0.68
N SER A 92 18.77 -20.45 1.02
CA SER A 92 17.75 -19.76 1.83
C SER A 92 16.37 -19.79 1.17
N ARG A 93 16.29 -19.60 -0.16
CA ARG A 93 15.02 -19.65 -0.88
C ARG A 93 14.34 -21.01 -0.79
N GLU A 94 15.08 -22.09 -1.04
CA GLU A 94 14.51 -23.44 -0.98
C GLU A 94 14.06 -23.79 0.45
N LEU A 95 14.85 -23.40 1.45
CA LEU A 95 14.49 -23.59 2.86
C LEU A 95 13.23 -22.83 3.25
N VAL A 96 13.17 -21.52 2.93
CA VAL A 96 12.01 -20.67 3.23
C VAL A 96 10.74 -21.19 2.56
N LYS A 97 10.86 -21.69 1.32
CA LYS A 97 9.76 -22.30 0.58
C LYS A 97 9.31 -23.63 1.21
N ALA A 98 10.26 -24.50 1.57
CA ALA A 98 9.97 -25.80 2.21
C ALA A 98 9.28 -25.62 3.57
N LEU A 99 9.64 -24.57 4.31
CA LEU A 99 9.04 -24.22 5.59
C LEU A 99 7.70 -23.45 5.46
N GLY A 100 7.24 -23.16 4.23
CA GLY A 100 6.00 -22.43 4.01
C GLY A 100 6.01 -21.00 4.56
N LEU A 101 7.18 -20.39 4.72
CA LEU A 101 7.32 -19.02 5.27
C LEU A 101 7.02 -17.92 4.23
N THR A 102 6.90 -18.31 2.96
CA THR A 102 6.47 -17.43 1.87
C THR A 102 5.27 -18.00 1.12
N ASP A 103 4.48 -17.10 0.54
CA ASP A 103 3.40 -17.48 -0.37
C ASP A 103 3.93 -17.88 -1.76
N LYS A 104 3.02 -18.27 -2.65
CA LYS A 104 3.34 -18.62 -4.05
C LYS A 104 4.01 -17.49 -4.86
N LYS A 105 3.92 -16.24 -4.39
CA LYS A 105 4.57 -15.07 -5.00
C LYS A 105 5.93 -14.76 -4.35
N GLY A 106 6.36 -15.54 -3.36
CA GLY A 106 7.58 -15.29 -2.59
C GLY A 106 7.45 -14.20 -1.53
N ILE A 107 6.22 -13.75 -1.20
CA ILE A 107 5.97 -12.75 -0.18
C ILE A 107 5.91 -13.43 1.19
N PRO A 108 6.50 -12.85 2.26
CA PRO A 108 6.39 -13.40 3.60
C PRO A 108 4.94 -13.65 4.01
N VAL A 109 4.68 -14.80 4.64
CA VAL A 109 3.36 -15.14 5.19
C VAL A 109 3.02 -14.23 6.37
N ASN A 110 4.01 -13.93 7.22
CA ASN A 110 3.86 -12.95 8.28
C ASN A 110 4.08 -11.53 7.72
N GLN A 111 3.00 -10.78 7.57
CA GLN A 111 2.99 -9.45 6.96
C GLN A 111 2.74 -8.38 8.02
N PRO A 112 3.22 -7.14 7.79
CA PRO A 112 2.90 -6.03 8.68
C PRO A 112 1.37 -5.92 8.88
N ALA A 113 0.95 -5.61 10.10
CA ALA A 113 -0.47 -5.54 10.48
C ALA A 113 -1.30 -4.66 9.54
N GLN A 114 -0.67 -3.62 8.98
CA GLN A 114 -1.27 -2.75 8.00
C GLN A 114 -1.66 -3.46 6.69
N ILE A 115 -0.79 -4.31 6.15
CA ILE A 115 -1.06 -5.05 4.90
C ILE A 115 -2.20 -6.04 5.13
N VAL A 116 -2.21 -6.72 6.28
CA VAL A 116 -3.31 -7.60 6.69
C VAL A 116 -4.63 -6.83 6.75
N THR A 117 -4.61 -5.62 7.34
CA THR A 117 -5.78 -4.73 7.42
C THR A 117 -6.28 -4.32 6.03
N TRP A 118 -5.39 -3.95 5.12
CA TRP A 118 -5.76 -3.59 3.74
C TRP A 118 -6.35 -4.76 2.96
N LYS A 119 -5.78 -5.96 3.11
CA LYS A 119 -6.32 -7.19 2.50
C LYS A 119 -7.73 -7.52 3.02
N LYS A 120 -7.96 -7.43 4.33
CA LYS A 120 -9.29 -7.59 4.92
C LYS A 120 -10.27 -6.53 4.41
N ARG A 121 -9.82 -5.28 4.28
CA ARG A 121 -10.64 -4.19 3.72
C ARG A 121 -11.01 -4.46 2.26
N LYS A 122 -10.06 -4.96 1.45
CA LYS A 122 -10.27 -5.37 0.07
C LYS A 122 -11.33 -6.46 -0.04
N GLU A 123 -11.20 -7.51 0.75
CA GLU A 123 -12.12 -8.65 0.78
C GLU A 123 -13.55 -8.19 1.11
N ASN A 124 -13.72 -7.45 2.20
CA ASN A 124 -15.00 -6.88 2.60
C ASN A 124 -15.63 -6.01 1.50
N LEU A 125 -14.82 -5.19 0.83
CA LEU A 125 -15.29 -4.34 -0.26
C LEU A 125 -15.68 -5.15 -1.50
N SER A 126 -14.94 -6.23 -1.81
CA SER A 126 -15.25 -7.16 -2.91
C SER A 126 -16.58 -7.88 -2.68
N HIS A 127 -16.83 -8.36 -1.45
CA HIS A 127 -18.12 -8.96 -1.10
C HIS A 127 -19.27 -7.96 -1.30
N LYS A 128 -19.11 -6.72 -0.84
CA LYS A 128 -20.11 -5.66 -1.05
C LYS A 128 -20.36 -5.30 -2.51
N LEU A 129 -19.35 -5.42 -3.36
CA LEU A 129 -19.46 -5.11 -4.79
C LEU A 129 -20.02 -6.28 -5.62
N SER A 130 -19.91 -7.52 -5.14
CA SER A 130 -20.47 -8.70 -5.82
C SER A 130 -21.93 -8.96 -5.47
N HIS A 131 -22.41 -8.45 -4.34
CA HIS A 131 -23.80 -8.61 -3.86
C HIS A 131 -24.63 -7.33 -4.06
N ARG A 132 -24.24 -6.47 -5.01
CA ARG A 132 -24.91 -5.23 -5.39
C ARG A 132 -25.39 -5.32 -6.83
#